data_AF-A0A1F5ALF7-F1
#
_entry.id   AF-A0A1F5ALF7-F1
#
_cell.length_a   1.000
_cell.length_b   1.000
_cell.length_c   1.000
_cell.angle_alpha   90.00
_cell.angle_beta   90.00
_cell.angle_gamma   90.00
#
_symmetry.space_group_name_H-M   'P 1'
#
loop_
_entity.id
_entity.type
_entity.pdbx_description
1 polymer ?
#
loop_
_entity_poly.entity_id
_entity_poly.type
_entity_poly.pdbx_seq_one_letter_code
_entity_poly.pdbx_strand_id
1 'polypeptide(L)'
;MEEKMNSKKLALVATLAIFTLSVLALPGLGQAQQPKQDKENLYIPKDVKALLEQGLAAKQGLPDIAVTVSAHYFFPYYRVPGLMHNVFELKLKNADLGFAPVQTAAAPAAKPEDKKETAEAFEEVPATDMTAQFNVFLQFRELTDNVPGKIVKEVFVPATVTLAAADYKPDAEEVYYVSYDLPPGSYLLALAMRTRDLKKTGSSYFEFSAPDWSKLEGKLETSPILINKEIGQMPAQETQTDLHRGYFTYLVLKVTPNIAKAIHQK
;
A
#
# COMPACT_ATOMS: atom_id res chain seq x y z
N MET A 1 -69.91 -11.04 22.07
CA MET A 1 -70.21 -10.11 20.97
C MET A 1 -69.60 -10.74 19.72
N GLU A 2 -70.39 -11.52 18.99
CA GLU A 2 -69.95 -12.17 17.75
C GLU A 2 -70.01 -11.16 16.61
N GLU A 3 -68.88 -10.84 16.02
CA GLU A 3 -68.82 -10.07 14.77
C GLU A 3 -68.65 -11.05 13.60
N LYS A 4 -69.76 -11.30 12.90
CA LYS A 4 -69.79 -12.06 11.65
C LYS A 4 -68.99 -11.33 10.58
N MET A 5 -67.78 -11.82 10.32
CA MET A 5 -66.96 -11.33 9.22
C MET A 5 -67.51 -11.85 7.88
N ASN A 6 -67.84 -10.90 7.01
CA ASN A 6 -68.60 -11.07 5.77
C ASN A 6 -67.74 -11.73 4.67
N SER A 7 -68.21 -12.84 4.10
CA SER A 7 -67.47 -13.78 3.22
C SER A 7 -67.05 -13.23 1.85
N LYS A 8 -67.27 -11.93 1.57
CA LYS A 8 -66.85 -11.27 0.33
C LYS A 8 -65.52 -10.51 0.44
N LYS A 9 -64.94 -10.39 1.65
CA LYS A 9 -63.63 -9.75 1.86
C LYS A 9 -62.45 -10.73 1.96
N LEU A 10 -62.71 -12.04 1.94
CA LEU A 10 -61.65 -13.06 1.96
C LEU A 10 -61.12 -13.41 0.57
N ALA A 11 -61.81 -13.03 -0.50
CA ALA A 11 -61.41 -13.34 -1.88
C ALA A 11 -60.42 -12.34 -2.50
N LEU A 12 -60.09 -11.23 -1.82
CA LEU A 12 -59.16 -10.21 -2.34
C LEU A 12 -57.73 -10.30 -1.76
N VAL A 13 -57.53 -11.11 -0.70
CA VAL A 13 -56.21 -11.29 -0.08
C VAL A 13 -55.51 -12.57 -0.57
N ALA A 14 -56.22 -13.47 -1.24
CA ALA A 14 -55.67 -14.72 -1.76
C ALA A 14 -55.06 -14.61 -3.18
N THR A 15 -55.30 -13.53 -3.91
CA THR A 15 -54.85 -13.38 -5.31
C THR A 15 -53.51 -12.64 -5.46
N LEU A 16 -52.92 -12.15 -4.37
CA LEU A 16 -51.60 -11.48 -4.38
C LEU A 16 -50.50 -12.34 -3.71
N ALA A 17 -50.70 -13.66 -3.65
CA ALA A 17 -49.75 -14.62 -3.08
C ALA A 17 -49.34 -15.72 -4.08
N ILE A 18 -49.52 -15.50 -5.39
CA ILE A 18 -49.16 -16.46 -6.46
C ILE A 18 -48.36 -15.77 -7.57
N PHE A 19 -47.40 -14.90 -7.23
CA PHE A 19 -46.51 -14.29 -8.25
C PHE A 19 -45.04 -14.16 -7.85
N THR A 20 -44.52 -15.06 -7.01
CA THR A 20 -43.08 -15.14 -6.73
C THR A 20 -42.58 -16.58 -6.60
N LEU A 21 -43.01 -17.48 -7.51
CA LEU A 21 -42.48 -18.84 -7.54
C LEU A 21 -42.38 -19.42 -8.96
N SER A 22 -41.58 -18.80 -9.83
CA SER A 22 -41.14 -19.45 -11.09
C SER A 22 -40.01 -18.71 -11.81
N VAL A 23 -38.80 -18.68 -11.21
CA VAL A 23 -37.54 -18.61 -11.98
C VAL A 23 -36.44 -19.40 -11.25
N LEU A 24 -36.56 -20.73 -11.27
CA LEU A 24 -35.46 -21.64 -10.95
C LEU A 24 -35.56 -22.85 -11.90
N ALA A 25 -34.95 -22.73 -13.08
CA ALA A 25 -34.34 -23.82 -13.86
C ALA A 25 -34.07 -23.35 -15.31
N LEU A 26 -32.96 -22.64 -15.52
CA LEU A 26 -32.27 -22.64 -16.81
C LEU A 26 -30.91 -23.30 -16.59
N PRO A 27 -30.69 -24.54 -17.06
CA PRO A 27 -29.35 -25.11 -17.15
C PRO A 27 -28.71 -24.53 -18.42
N GLY A 28 -27.56 -23.87 -18.28
CA GLY A 28 -26.74 -23.47 -19.44
C GLY A 28 -26.81 -22.00 -19.81
N LEU A 29 -26.36 -21.13 -18.92
CA LEU A 29 -25.59 -19.94 -19.31
C LEU A 29 -24.32 -19.97 -18.49
N GLY A 30 -23.19 -20.13 -19.19
CA GLY A 30 -21.88 -20.32 -18.60
C GLY A 30 -21.59 -19.24 -17.58
N GLN A 31 -21.46 -19.67 -16.32
CA GLN A 31 -20.54 -19.00 -15.42
C GLN A 31 -19.17 -19.17 -16.05
N ALA A 32 -18.71 -18.15 -16.77
CA ALA A 32 -17.29 -17.92 -16.89
C ALA A 32 -16.79 -17.93 -15.44
N GLN A 33 -16.15 -19.04 -15.06
CA GLN A 33 -15.34 -19.08 -13.86
C GLN A 33 -14.34 -17.95 -14.05
N GLN A 34 -14.62 -16.80 -13.44
CA GLN A 34 -13.56 -15.86 -13.14
C GLN A 34 -12.49 -16.71 -12.48
N PRO A 35 -11.25 -16.73 -12.99
CA PRO A 35 -10.18 -17.41 -12.30
C PRO A 35 -10.24 -16.88 -10.88
N LYS A 36 -10.43 -17.79 -9.92
CA LYS A 36 -10.10 -17.48 -8.53
C LYS A 36 -8.68 -16.97 -8.60
N GLN A 37 -8.52 -15.64 -8.55
CA GLN A 37 -7.27 -15.07 -8.13
C GLN A 37 -7.07 -15.71 -6.77
N ASP A 38 -6.12 -16.64 -6.72
CA ASP A 38 -5.53 -17.03 -5.47
C ASP A 38 -5.22 -15.72 -4.78
N LYS A 39 -5.91 -15.48 -3.67
CA LYS A 39 -5.44 -14.51 -2.68
C LYS A 39 -4.11 -15.09 -2.25
N GLU A 40 -3.04 -14.75 -2.96
CA GLU A 40 -1.69 -14.97 -2.51
C GLU A 40 -1.68 -14.42 -1.09
N ASN A 41 -1.58 -15.33 -0.12
CA ASN A 41 -1.51 -14.95 1.28
C ASN A 41 -0.38 -13.93 1.37
N LEU A 42 -0.74 -12.67 1.70
CA LEU A 42 0.22 -11.60 2.00
C LEU A 42 1.15 -12.12 3.09
N TYR A 43 2.29 -12.66 2.69
CA TYR A 43 3.24 -13.32 3.57
C TYR A 43 4.63 -12.85 3.17
N ILE A 44 5.38 -12.33 4.13
CA ILE A 44 6.78 -11.98 3.91
C ILE A 44 7.54 -13.27 3.57
N PRO A 45 8.21 -13.37 2.41
CA PRO A 45 8.95 -14.56 2.02
C PRO A 45 9.93 -15.02 3.10
N LYS A 46 10.16 -16.34 3.21
CA LYS A 46 10.95 -16.94 4.31
C LYS A 46 12.38 -16.40 4.39
N ASP A 47 12.99 -16.15 3.24
CA ASP A 47 14.34 -15.57 3.13
C ASP A 47 14.37 -14.13 3.62
N VAL A 48 13.36 -13.32 3.27
CA VAL A 48 13.20 -11.95 3.78
C VAL A 48 12.97 -11.97 5.29
N LYS A 49 12.18 -12.91 5.82
CA LYS A 49 12.01 -13.06 7.27
C LYS A 49 13.32 -13.40 7.97
N ALA A 50 14.06 -14.38 7.45
CA ALA A 50 15.35 -14.76 8.02
C ALA A 50 16.32 -13.56 8.07
N LEU A 51 16.30 -12.74 7.02
CA LEU A 51 17.06 -11.50 6.95
C LEU A 51 16.63 -10.49 8.03
N LEU A 52 15.33 -10.29 8.21
CA LEU A 52 14.79 -9.41 9.26
C LEU A 52 15.09 -9.93 10.68
N GLU A 53 15.15 -11.25 10.88
CA GLU A 53 15.53 -11.83 12.18
C GLU A 53 17.03 -11.65 12.46
N GLN A 54 17.87 -11.78 11.43
CA GLN A 54 19.33 -11.66 11.58
C GLN A 54 19.75 -10.27 12.09
N GLY A 55 19.12 -9.21 11.59
CA GLY A 55 19.41 -7.84 12.01
C GLY A 55 18.63 -7.39 13.25
N LEU A 56 17.66 -8.17 13.73
CA LEU A 56 16.71 -7.75 14.78
C LEU A 56 17.38 -7.40 16.11
N ALA A 57 18.29 -8.27 16.57
CA ALA A 57 18.94 -8.12 17.88
C ALA A 57 19.82 -6.85 17.94
N ALA A 58 20.54 -6.56 16.85
CA ALA A 58 21.39 -5.38 16.74
C ALA A 58 20.63 -4.14 16.23
N LYS A 59 19.37 -4.32 15.78
CA LYS A 59 18.58 -3.31 15.07
C LYS A 59 19.35 -2.70 13.88
N GLN A 60 20.20 -3.52 13.26
CA GLN A 60 21.11 -3.09 12.21
C GLN A 60 20.64 -3.63 10.86
N GLY A 61 20.33 -2.69 9.97
CA GLY A 61 19.90 -2.98 8.59
C GLY A 61 21.02 -3.54 7.71
N LEU A 62 20.64 -4.23 6.63
CA LEU A 62 21.56 -4.55 5.54
C LEU A 62 21.63 -3.40 4.52
N PRO A 63 22.83 -3.12 3.97
CA PRO A 63 23.06 -1.90 3.19
C PRO A 63 22.80 -2.00 1.69
N ASP A 64 22.41 -3.15 1.11
CA ASP A 64 22.31 -3.28 -0.36
C ASP A 64 21.27 -2.32 -0.99
N ILE A 65 20.23 -1.99 -0.23
CA ILE A 65 19.34 -0.86 -0.50
C ILE A 65 19.37 0.01 0.74
N ALA A 66 19.90 1.22 0.63
CA ALA A 66 19.96 2.16 1.75
C ALA A 66 18.57 2.75 2.03
N VAL A 67 17.74 2.01 2.77
CA VAL A 67 16.43 2.48 3.25
C VAL A 67 16.53 2.96 4.68
N THR A 68 16.06 4.17 4.95
CA THR A 68 15.98 4.73 6.29
C THR A 68 14.58 5.25 6.56
N VAL A 69 14.01 4.87 7.71
CA VAL A 69 12.81 5.52 8.24
C VAL A 69 13.27 6.81 8.94
N SER A 70 12.95 7.95 8.35
CA SER A 70 13.44 9.26 8.78
C SER A 70 12.46 10.03 9.65
N ALA A 71 11.16 9.70 9.57
CA ALA A 71 10.14 10.25 10.44
C ALA A 71 8.95 9.29 10.58
N HIS A 72 8.19 9.50 11.65
CA HIS A 72 6.92 8.84 11.91
C HIS A 72 5.88 9.87 12.31
N TYR A 73 4.71 9.76 11.70
CA TYR A 73 3.53 10.56 12.00
C TYR A 73 2.39 9.61 12.34
N PHE A 74 1.45 10.08 13.16
CA PHE A 74 0.28 9.30 13.52
C PHE A 74 -0.97 10.18 13.48
N PHE A 75 -2.07 9.59 13.04
CA PHE A 75 -3.36 10.27 12.95
C PHE A 75 -4.44 9.39 13.58
N PRO A 76 -5.46 9.99 14.21
CA PRO A 76 -6.61 9.22 14.70
C PRO A 76 -7.29 8.49 13.55
N TYR A 77 -7.61 7.20 13.69
CA TYR A 77 -8.36 6.50 12.65
C TYR A 77 -9.84 6.38 13.03
N TYR A 78 -10.65 7.32 12.55
CA TYR A 78 -12.05 7.45 13.00
C TYR A 78 -12.98 6.31 12.58
N ARG A 79 -12.61 5.49 11.59
CA ARG A 79 -13.49 4.39 11.13
C ARG A 79 -13.47 3.17 12.05
N VAL A 80 -12.35 2.90 12.71
CA VAL A 80 -12.18 1.75 13.60
C VAL A 80 -11.68 2.27 14.94
N PRO A 81 -12.54 2.33 15.97
CA PRO A 81 -12.15 2.79 17.29
C PRO A 81 -10.93 2.04 17.81
N GLY A 82 -9.98 2.78 18.37
CA GLY A 82 -8.77 2.19 18.95
C GLY A 82 -7.67 1.85 17.94
N LEU A 83 -7.76 2.28 16.68
CA LEU A 83 -6.64 2.24 15.75
C LEU A 83 -6.06 3.63 15.48
N MET A 84 -4.76 3.63 15.21
CA MET A 84 -3.93 4.77 14.83
C MET A 84 -3.48 4.58 13.40
N HIS A 85 -3.67 5.59 12.56
CA HIS A 85 -3.10 5.62 11.23
C HIS A 85 -1.64 6.07 11.33
N ASN A 86 -0.69 5.13 11.19
CA ASN A 86 0.73 5.42 11.28
C ASN A 86 1.31 5.64 9.89
N VAL A 87 2.06 6.72 9.72
CA VAL A 87 2.72 7.10 8.47
C VAL A 87 4.22 7.10 8.70
N PHE A 88 4.96 6.38 7.88
CA PHE A 88 6.42 6.28 7.94
C PHE A 88 7.03 6.98 6.74
N GLU A 89 7.90 7.95 7.00
CA GLU A 89 8.68 8.65 5.97
C GLU A 89 9.97 7.88 5.68
N LEU A 90 10.09 7.36 4.48
CA LEU A 90 11.23 6.60 4.00
C LEU A 90 12.12 7.46 3.10
N LYS A 91 13.43 7.36 3.29
CA LYS A 91 14.44 7.94 2.40
C LYS A 91 15.12 6.85 1.60
N LEU A 92 15.14 7.02 0.28
CA LEU A 92 15.62 6.02 -0.68
C LEU A 92 16.39 6.68 -1.81
N LYS A 93 17.54 6.10 -2.18
CA LYS A 93 18.29 6.50 -3.36
C LYS A 93 17.69 5.89 -4.62
N ASN A 94 17.54 6.71 -5.66
CA ASN A 94 16.99 6.27 -6.95
C ASN A 94 17.82 5.18 -7.63
N ALA A 95 19.14 5.17 -7.46
CA ALA A 95 20.03 4.13 -8.00
C ALA A 95 19.77 2.73 -7.41
N ASP A 96 19.12 2.63 -6.24
CA ASP A 96 18.86 1.35 -5.58
C ASP A 96 17.51 0.74 -5.94
N LEU A 97 16.60 1.53 -6.51
CA LEU A 97 15.23 1.09 -6.82
C LEU A 97 15.11 0.36 -8.18
N GLY A 98 16.18 0.38 -9.00
CA GLY A 98 16.21 -0.32 -10.28
C GLY A 98 15.32 0.32 -11.35
N PHE A 99 15.32 1.65 -11.43
CA PHE A 99 14.63 2.37 -12.51
C PHE A 99 15.15 1.92 -13.87
N ALA A 100 14.22 1.58 -14.76
CA ALA A 100 14.51 1.23 -16.14
C ALA A 100 13.62 2.06 -17.09
N PRO A 101 14.11 2.38 -18.29
CA PRO A 101 13.30 3.01 -19.34
C PRO A 101 12.02 2.21 -19.62
N VAL A 102 10.89 2.90 -19.73
CA VAL A 102 9.66 2.25 -20.23
C VAL A 102 9.86 1.99 -21.71
N GLN A 103 10.12 0.74 -22.09
CA GLN A 103 10.12 0.37 -23.50
C GLN A 103 8.71 0.53 -24.04
N THR A 104 8.50 1.54 -24.89
CA THR A 104 7.33 1.56 -25.78
C THR A 104 7.40 0.31 -26.63
N ALA A 105 6.44 -0.60 -26.44
CA ALA A 105 6.32 -1.78 -27.27
C ALA A 105 6.32 -1.34 -28.74
N ALA A 106 7.31 -1.80 -29.50
CA ALA A 106 7.28 -1.66 -30.95
C ALA A 106 5.94 -2.22 -31.44
N ALA A 107 5.26 -1.47 -32.29
CA ALA A 107 4.01 -1.89 -32.91
C ALA A 107 4.15 -3.34 -33.43
N PRO A 108 3.12 -4.19 -33.28
CA PRO A 108 3.23 -5.60 -33.65
C PRO A 108 3.69 -5.71 -35.10
N ALA A 109 4.85 -6.33 -35.29
CA ALA A 109 5.44 -6.58 -36.59
C ALA A 109 4.39 -7.26 -37.48
N ALA A 110 4.01 -6.57 -38.56
CA ALA A 110 3.32 -7.20 -39.66
C ALA A 110 4.18 -8.37 -40.17
N LYS A 111 3.53 -9.51 -40.45
CA LYS A 111 4.19 -10.74 -40.88
C LYS A 111 5.14 -10.49 -42.07
N PRO A 112 6.30 -11.20 -42.14
CA PRO A 112 7.28 -10.98 -43.19
C PRO A 112 6.88 -11.71 -44.47
N GLU A 113 6.67 -10.97 -45.55
CA GLU A 113 6.87 -11.49 -46.91
C GLU A 113 7.80 -10.53 -47.67
N ASP A 114 8.99 -11.06 -47.97
CA ASP A 114 9.96 -10.65 -48.98
C ASP A 114 10.41 -9.17 -49.10
N LYS A 115 11.61 -8.87 -48.57
CA LYS A 115 12.81 -8.46 -49.35
C LYS A 115 13.95 -7.88 -48.49
N LYS A 116 15.16 -8.39 -48.78
CA LYS A 116 16.52 -7.80 -48.76
C LYS A 116 16.88 -6.68 -47.77
N GLU A 117 17.94 -6.97 -47.02
CA GLU A 117 18.94 -6.06 -46.41
C GLU A 117 18.75 -4.56 -46.66
N THR A 118 18.37 -3.86 -45.59
CA THR A 118 19.08 -2.66 -45.16
C THR A 118 19.06 -2.70 -43.63
N ALA A 119 20.22 -2.82 -43.00
CA ALA A 119 20.36 -2.66 -41.57
C ALA A 119 20.22 -1.18 -41.25
N GLU A 120 18.98 -0.69 -41.20
CA GLU A 120 18.67 0.61 -40.65
C GLU A 120 18.83 0.51 -39.14
N ALA A 121 19.75 1.32 -38.61
CA ALA A 121 19.89 1.52 -37.18
C ALA A 121 18.51 1.93 -36.64
N PHE A 122 17.95 1.11 -35.75
CA PHE A 122 16.81 1.54 -34.94
C PHE A 122 17.26 2.80 -34.22
N GLU A 123 16.72 3.96 -34.61
CA GLU A 123 16.83 5.16 -33.79
C GLU A 123 16.15 4.85 -32.46
N GLU A 124 16.96 4.74 -31.43
CA GLU A 124 16.53 4.54 -30.06
C GLU A 124 15.69 5.76 -29.68
N VAL A 125 14.36 5.65 -29.81
CA VAL A 125 13.45 6.71 -29.37
C VAL A 125 13.73 6.91 -27.88
N PRO A 126 14.19 8.10 -27.45
CA PRO A 126 14.55 8.31 -26.06
C PRO A 126 13.33 8.05 -25.20
N ALA A 127 13.47 7.18 -24.21
CA ALA A 127 12.37 6.86 -23.33
C ALA A 127 11.88 8.11 -22.62
N THR A 128 10.57 8.33 -22.65
CA THR A 128 9.92 9.48 -22.01
C THR A 128 9.86 9.31 -20.49
N ASP A 129 9.67 8.06 -20.03
CA ASP A 129 9.50 7.72 -18.63
C ASP A 129 10.44 6.59 -18.20
N MET A 130 10.78 6.62 -16.91
CA MET A 130 11.51 5.58 -16.20
C MET A 130 10.57 4.96 -15.15
N THR A 131 10.60 3.64 -15.02
CA THR A 131 9.81 2.92 -14.01
C THR A 131 10.69 2.02 -13.16
N ALA A 132 10.48 2.05 -11.85
CA ALA A 132 11.04 1.12 -10.88
C ALA A 132 9.93 0.22 -10.32
N GLN A 133 10.24 -1.06 -10.14
CA GLN A 133 9.34 -2.03 -9.52
C GLN A 133 10.09 -2.81 -8.45
N PHE A 134 9.54 -2.80 -7.24
CA PHE A 134 10.17 -3.42 -6.09
C PHE A 134 9.11 -3.80 -5.05
N ASN A 135 9.53 -4.56 -4.06
CA ASN A 135 8.69 -5.09 -3.01
C ASN A 135 9.13 -4.49 -1.68
N VAL A 136 8.16 -3.99 -0.91
CA VAL A 136 8.38 -3.54 0.47
C VAL A 136 7.67 -4.51 1.42
N PHE A 137 8.37 -4.89 2.48
CA PHE A 137 7.89 -5.79 3.51
C PHE A 137 7.95 -5.08 4.85
N LEU A 138 6.82 -5.02 5.55
CA LEU A 138 6.72 -4.41 6.87
C LEU A 138 6.39 -5.51 7.87
N GLN A 139 7.23 -5.68 8.88
CA GLN A 139 6.96 -6.55 10.02
C GLN A 139 6.91 -5.70 11.29
N PHE A 140 5.75 -5.67 11.92
CA PHE A 140 5.52 -4.94 13.15
C PHE A 140 5.64 -5.88 14.34
N ARG A 141 6.49 -5.54 15.29
CA ARG A 141 6.66 -6.26 16.55
C ARG A 141 6.30 -5.38 17.72
N GLU A 142 5.69 -5.96 18.74
CA GLU A 142 5.58 -5.27 20.03
C GLU A 142 6.97 -4.97 20.59
N LEU A 143 7.09 -3.84 21.27
CA LEU A 143 8.31 -3.45 21.96
C LEU A 143 7.98 -3.32 23.45
N THR A 144 8.60 -4.16 24.28
CA THR A 144 8.49 -4.11 25.74
C THR A 144 9.88 -3.86 26.29
N ASP A 145 10.06 -2.79 27.07
CA ASP A 145 11.36 -2.39 27.64
C ASP A 145 12.49 -2.32 26.60
N ASN A 146 12.18 -1.81 25.39
CA ASN A 146 13.08 -1.73 24.23
C ASN A 146 13.56 -3.08 23.66
N VAL A 147 12.91 -4.18 24.06
CA VAL A 147 13.16 -5.53 23.55
C VAL A 147 12.05 -5.91 22.56
N PRO A 148 12.41 -6.24 21.30
CA PRO A 148 11.43 -6.69 20.31
C PRO A 148 10.78 -8.00 20.74
N GLY A 149 9.46 -7.98 20.89
CA GLY A 149 8.64 -9.11 21.29
C GLY A 149 7.95 -9.80 20.11
N LYS A 150 6.67 -10.12 20.29
CA LYS A 150 5.87 -10.87 19.31
C LYS A 150 5.64 -10.08 18.02
N ILE A 151 5.59 -10.78 16.90
CA ILE A 151 5.11 -10.22 15.63
C ILE A 151 3.60 -9.99 15.77
N VAL A 152 3.18 -8.74 15.59
CA VAL A 152 1.78 -8.33 15.60
C VAL A 152 1.19 -8.39 14.20
N LYS A 153 1.98 -7.99 13.20
CA LYS A 153 1.52 -7.90 11.82
C LYS A 153 2.66 -8.01 10.82
N GLU A 154 2.33 -8.60 9.67
CA GLU A 154 3.15 -8.61 8.47
C GLU A 154 2.36 -8.01 7.32
N VAL A 155 3.03 -7.19 6.51
CA VAL A 155 2.44 -6.49 5.36
C VAL A 155 3.38 -6.61 4.18
N PHE A 156 2.82 -6.97 3.04
CA PHE A 156 3.50 -6.97 1.75
C PHE A 156 2.94 -5.81 0.91
N VAL A 157 3.84 -4.99 0.38
CA VAL A 157 3.51 -3.78 -0.38
C VAL A 157 4.26 -3.86 -1.72
N PRO A 158 3.61 -4.31 -2.80
CA PRO A 158 4.20 -4.22 -4.13
C PRO A 158 4.23 -2.74 -4.55
N ALA A 159 5.41 -2.22 -4.89
CA ALA A 159 5.60 -0.82 -5.25
C ALA A 159 5.96 -0.68 -6.74
N THR A 160 5.29 0.24 -7.41
CA THR A 160 5.64 0.70 -8.76
C THR A 160 5.75 2.21 -8.76
N VAL A 161 6.92 2.72 -9.16
CA VAL A 161 7.20 4.16 -9.19
C VAL A 161 7.58 4.55 -10.60
N THR A 162 6.89 5.54 -11.15
CA THR A 162 7.17 6.09 -12.49
C THR A 162 7.54 7.56 -12.38
N LEU A 163 8.52 7.98 -13.18
CA LEU A 163 8.97 9.37 -13.29
C LEU A 163 9.37 9.67 -14.73
N ALA A 164 9.30 10.94 -15.13
CA ALA A 164 9.82 11.36 -16.42
C ALA A 164 11.34 11.12 -16.47
N ALA A 165 11.86 10.61 -17.59
CA ALA A 165 13.29 10.30 -17.72
C ALA A 165 14.17 11.53 -17.48
N ALA A 166 13.68 12.72 -17.84
CA ALA A 166 14.36 14.01 -17.60
C ALA A 166 14.50 14.35 -16.09
N ASP A 167 13.61 13.84 -15.25
CA ASP A 167 13.61 14.07 -13.80
C ASP A 167 14.42 12.99 -13.05
N TYR A 168 14.87 11.93 -13.74
CA TYR A 168 15.63 10.86 -13.12
C TYR A 168 17.03 11.33 -12.73
N LYS A 169 17.30 11.30 -11.43
CA LYS A 169 18.65 11.53 -10.88
C LYS A 169 19.04 10.30 -10.05
N PRO A 170 20.02 9.50 -10.49
CA PRO A 170 20.37 8.25 -9.80
C PRO A 170 20.87 8.48 -8.37
N ASP A 171 21.67 9.54 -8.16
CA ASP A 171 22.25 9.87 -6.85
C ASP A 171 21.29 10.63 -5.93
N ALA A 172 20.09 11.00 -6.42
CA ALA A 172 19.11 11.69 -5.59
C ALA A 172 18.51 10.76 -4.54
N GLU A 173 18.47 11.25 -3.31
CA GLU A 173 17.69 10.67 -2.23
C GLU A 173 16.28 11.28 -2.26
N GLU A 174 15.30 10.41 -2.45
CA GLU A 174 13.89 10.76 -2.60
C GLU A 174 13.10 10.30 -1.37
N VAL A 175 12.00 10.99 -1.12
CA VAL A 175 11.13 10.73 0.03
C VAL A 175 9.90 9.95 -0.40
N TYR A 176 9.63 8.88 0.32
CA TYR A 176 8.47 8.02 0.14
C TYR A 176 7.71 7.88 1.44
N TYR A 177 6.43 7.55 1.36
CA TYR A 177 5.59 7.34 2.52
C TYR A 177 4.86 6.00 2.40
N VAL A 178 4.82 5.28 3.52
CA VAL A 178 4.01 4.08 3.66
C VAL A 178 3.20 4.20 4.94
N SER A 179 1.92 3.81 4.89
CA SER A 179 1.02 3.93 6.02
C SER A 179 0.42 2.60 6.45
N TYR A 180 0.26 2.41 7.75
CA TYR A 180 -0.41 1.22 8.28
C TYR A 180 -1.16 1.51 9.60
N ASP A 181 -2.35 0.94 9.73
CA ASP A 181 -3.20 1.13 10.92
C ASP A 181 -2.83 0.12 12.01
N LEU A 182 -2.49 0.61 13.21
CA LEU A 182 -2.14 -0.22 14.37
C LEU A 182 -2.87 0.25 15.63
N PRO A 183 -3.15 -0.64 16.59
CA PRO A 183 -3.61 -0.20 17.90
C PRO A 183 -2.53 0.61 18.64
N PRO A 184 -2.89 1.35 19.71
CA PRO A 184 -1.93 1.99 20.58
C PRO A 184 -0.92 1.01 21.18
N GLY A 185 0.33 1.44 21.29
CA GLY A 185 1.41 0.63 21.83
C GLY A 185 2.79 1.08 21.35
N SER A 186 3.83 0.50 21.94
CA SER A 186 5.20 0.65 21.47
C SER A 186 5.57 -0.51 20.56
N TYR A 187 6.20 -0.18 19.43
CA TYR A 187 6.47 -1.12 18.36
C TYR A 187 7.87 -0.95 17.79
N LEU A 188 8.39 -2.03 17.22
CA LEU A 188 9.47 -2.02 16.26
C LEU A 188 8.91 -2.33 14.87
N LEU A 189 9.13 -1.43 13.92
CA LEU A 189 9.00 -1.71 12.49
C LEU A 189 10.32 -2.30 11.99
N ALA A 190 10.30 -3.58 11.64
CA ALA A 190 11.34 -4.21 10.84
C ALA A 190 10.90 -4.14 9.36
N LEU A 191 11.59 -3.30 8.58
CA LEU A 191 11.30 -3.03 7.19
C LEU A 191 12.34 -3.70 6.30
N ALA A 192 11.90 -4.35 5.22
CA ALA A 192 12.77 -4.81 4.16
C ALA A 192 12.29 -4.32 2.80
N MET A 193 13.24 -4.08 1.89
CA MET A 193 12.97 -3.74 0.50
C MET A 193 13.75 -4.66 -0.41
N ARG A 194 13.12 -5.11 -1.49
CA ARG A 194 13.76 -5.99 -2.47
C ARG A 194 13.41 -5.59 -3.89
N THR A 195 14.41 -5.50 -4.75
CA THR A 195 14.17 -5.28 -6.18
C THR A 195 13.41 -6.46 -6.78
N ARG A 196 12.58 -6.22 -7.82
CA ARG A 196 11.80 -7.30 -8.45
C ARG A 196 12.67 -8.40 -9.06
N ASP A 197 13.88 -8.07 -9.50
CA ASP A 197 14.87 -9.02 -10.00
C ASP A 197 15.61 -9.79 -8.89
N LEU A 198 15.24 -9.54 -7.63
CA LEU A 198 15.73 -10.20 -6.41
C LEU A 198 17.22 -10.00 -6.11
N LYS A 199 17.92 -9.11 -6.84
CA LYS A 199 19.37 -8.92 -6.73
C LYS A 199 19.79 -8.06 -5.55
N LYS A 200 18.98 -7.08 -5.16
CA LYS A 200 19.28 -6.18 -4.04
C LYS A 200 18.23 -6.34 -2.95
N THR A 201 18.66 -6.43 -1.70
CA THR A 201 17.76 -6.44 -0.54
C THR A 201 18.31 -5.56 0.58
N GLY A 202 17.59 -4.50 0.94
CA GLY A 202 17.92 -3.68 2.10
C GLY A 202 16.95 -3.91 3.25
N SER A 203 17.38 -3.57 4.47
CA SER A 203 16.51 -3.57 5.64
C SER A 203 16.78 -2.41 6.58
N SER A 204 15.79 -2.07 7.40
CA SER A 204 15.87 -1.02 8.40
C SER A 204 14.99 -1.38 9.60
N TYR A 205 15.35 -0.88 10.77
CA TYR A 205 14.62 -1.10 12.02
C TYR A 205 14.30 0.25 12.63
N PHE A 206 13.03 0.47 12.95
CA PHE A 206 12.57 1.75 13.46
C PHE A 206 11.63 1.55 14.65
N GLU A 207 12.00 2.12 15.80
CA GLU A 207 11.17 2.10 16.99
C GLU A 207 10.20 3.28 16.96
N PHE A 208 8.95 3.02 17.30
CA PHE A 208 7.92 4.06 17.37
C PHE A 208 6.88 3.70 18.42
N SER A 209 6.07 4.71 18.79
CA SER A 209 4.91 4.50 19.64
C SER A 209 3.68 5.08 18.97
N ALA A 210 2.62 4.29 18.92
CA ALA A 210 1.29 4.73 18.54
C ALA A 210 0.56 5.15 19.83
N PRO A 211 0.18 6.43 20.00
CA PRO A 211 -0.42 6.89 21.24
C PRO A 211 -1.83 6.35 21.44
N ASP A 212 -2.26 6.34 22.70
CA ASP A 212 -3.62 6.00 23.10
C ASP A 212 -4.43 7.29 23.30
N TRP A 213 -5.26 7.67 22.33
CA TRP A 213 -6.08 8.89 22.41
C TRP A 213 -6.98 8.95 23.65
N SER A 214 -7.38 7.80 24.21
CA SER A 214 -8.20 7.78 25.43
C SER A 214 -7.43 8.28 26.66
N LYS A 215 -6.10 8.27 26.61
CA LYS A 215 -5.19 8.71 27.68
C LYS A 215 -4.62 10.11 27.47
N LEU A 216 -5.04 10.82 26.41
CA LEU A 216 -4.56 12.15 26.08
C LEU A 216 -5.39 13.28 26.71
N GLU A 217 -6.33 12.96 27.60
CA GLU A 217 -7.09 13.97 28.32
C GLU A 217 -6.16 14.91 29.10
N GLY A 218 -6.26 16.22 28.80
CA GLY A 218 -5.42 17.25 29.41
C GLY A 218 -3.98 17.33 28.88
N LYS A 219 -3.61 16.59 27.83
CA LYS A 219 -2.28 16.62 27.20
C LYS A 219 -2.38 16.98 25.72
N LEU A 220 -1.49 17.88 25.25
CA LEU A 220 -1.27 18.12 23.83
C LEU A 220 -0.21 17.14 23.32
N GLU A 221 -0.59 15.88 23.17
CA GLU A 221 0.24 14.91 22.44
C GLU A 221 -0.29 14.86 21.01
N THR A 222 0.39 15.55 20.11
CA THR A 222 0.05 15.56 18.69
C THR A 222 1.18 14.90 17.92
N SER A 223 0.87 14.34 16.76
CA SER A 223 1.91 14.13 15.76
C SER A 223 2.64 15.45 15.50
N PRO A 224 3.87 15.42 14.96
CA PRO A 224 4.52 16.64 14.46
C PRO A 224 3.52 17.49 13.66
N ILE A 225 3.55 18.81 13.89
CA ILE A 225 2.69 19.73 13.14
C ILE A 225 3.19 19.73 11.70
N LEU A 226 2.40 19.16 10.81
CA LEU A 226 2.70 19.13 9.38
C LEU A 226 2.24 20.43 8.74
N ILE A 227 3.22 21.19 8.24
CA ILE A 227 2.94 22.27 7.30
C ILE A 227 2.81 21.61 5.94
N ASN A 228 1.62 21.65 5.34
CA ASN A 228 1.37 21.00 4.06
C ASN A 228 1.66 21.96 2.92
N LYS A 229 2.35 21.46 1.88
CA LYS A 229 2.52 22.18 0.61
C LYS A 229 1.22 22.12 -0.18
N GLU A 230 0.57 20.96 -0.19
CA GLU A 230 -0.64 20.70 -0.94
C GLU A 230 -1.48 19.64 -0.23
N ILE A 231 -2.81 19.77 -0.30
CA ILE A 231 -3.77 18.75 0.13
C ILE A 231 -4.74 18.54 -1.03
N GLY A 232 -4.75 17.32 -1.56
CA GLY A 232 -5.71 16.88 -2.57
C GLY A 232 -6.73 15.90 -1.98
N GLN A 233 -7.81 15.66 -2.72
CA GLN A 233 -8.82 14.65 -2.39
C GLN A 233 -8.77 13.50 -3.39
N MET A 234 -8.78 12.29 -2.87
CA MET A 234 -8.88 11.04 -3.62
C MET A 234 -10.35 10.66 -3.83
N PRO A 235 -10.70 9.98 -4.94
CA PRO A 235 -12.07 9.55 -5.19
C PRO A 235 -12.56 8.50 -4.17
N ALA A 236 -11.64 7.73 -3.60
CA ALA A 236 -11.92 6.74 -2.58
C ALA A 236 -10.71 6.60 -1.64
N GLN A 237 -10.97 6.05 -0.46
CA GLN A 237 -9.93 5.69 0.50
C GLN A 237 -9.16 4.46 -0.02
N GLU A 238 -7.87 4.40 0.28
CA GLU A 238 -7.04 3.24 -0.01
C GLU A 238 -7.49 2.01 0.78
N THR A 239 -7.65 0.89 0.09
CA THR A 239 -8.08 -0.39 0.70
C THR A 239 -6.92 -1.32 1.02
N GLN A 240 -5.72 -0.98 0.55
CA GLN A 240 -4.48 -1.72 0.75
C GLN A 240 -3.37 -0.71 1.05
N THR A 241 -2.35 -1.15 1.78
CA THR A 241 -1.15 -0.35 1.98
C THR A 241 -0.40 -0.21 0.66
N ASP A 242 -0.02 1.02 0.34
CA ASP A 242 0.76 1.37 -0.84
C ASP A 242 1.94 2.27 -0.45
N LEU A 243 2.91 2.39 -1.34
CA LEU A 243 4.07 3.25 -1.19
C LEU A 243 3.94 4.47 -2.11
N HIS A 244 3.96 5.66 -1.52
CA HIS A 244 3.73 6.90 -2.23
C HIS A 244 4.98 7.77 -2.28
N ARG A 245 5.38 8.26 -3.46
CA ARG A 245 6.50 9.20 -3.59
C ARG A 245 6.04 10.63 -3.28
N GLY A 246 6.63 11.27 -2.28
CA GLY A 246 6.44 12.69 -1.96
C GLY A 246 5.10 13.09 -1.35
N TYR A 247 4.22 12.14 -1.05
CA TYR A 247 2.96 12.39 -0.34
C TYR A 247 2.57 11.17 0.49
N PHE A 248 1.71 11.36 1.49
CA PHE A 248 1.04 10.26 2.18
C PHE A 248 -0.48 10.39 2.03
N THR A 249 -1.20 9.32 2.29
CA THR A 249 -2.65 9.30 2.28
C THR A 249 -3.20 9.24 3.70
N TYR A 250 -4.34 9.89 3.93
CA TYR A 250 -5.08 9.79 5.19
C TYR A 250 -6.57 9.88 4.90
N LEU A 251 -7.30 8.78 5.12
CA LEU A 251 -8.68 8.63 4.66
C LEU A 251 -8.77 8.83 3.13
N VAL A 252 -9.44 9.89 2.69
CA VAL A 252 -9.54 10.30 1.27
C VAL A 252 -8.61 11.46 0.93
N LEU A 253 -7.73 11.87 1.85
CA LEU A 253 -6.80 12.97 1.63
C LEU A 253 -5.49 12.45 1.07
N LYS A 254 -4.97 13.17 0.07
CA LYS A 254 -3.60 13.07 -0.41
C LYS A 254 -2.84 14.28 0.12
N VAL A 255 -1.87 14.07 0.98
CA VAL A 255 -1.18 15.14 1.69
C VAL A 255 0.29 15.19 1.27
N THR A 256 0.70 16.31 0.67
CA THR A 256 2.11 16.59 0.33
C THR A 256 2.70 17.49 1.42
N PRO A 257 3.54 16.97 2.31
CA PRO A 257 4.11 17.77 3.39
C PRO A 257 5.19 18.73 2.86
N ASN A 258 5.36 19.85 3.56
CA ASN A 258 6.49 20.76 3.40
C ASN A 258 7.61 20.33 4.35
N ILE A 259 8.41 19.36 3.89
CA ILE A 259 9.45 18.70 4.70
C ILE A 259 10.49 19.71 5.23
N ALA A 260 10.79 20.78 4.48
CA ALA A 260 11.72 21.83 4.91
C ALA A 260 11.23 22.67 6.10
N LYS A 261 9.95 22.56 6.48
CA LYS A 261 9.33 23.35 7.55
C LYS A 261 8.60 22.48 8.59
N ALA A 262 8.88 21.18 8.64
CA ALA A 262 8.33 20.33 9.69
C ALA A 262 8.83 20.79 11.07
N ILE A 263 7.90 21.04 12.00
CA ILE A 263 8.23 21.37 13.39
C ILE A 263 8.17 20.08 14.21
N HIS A 264 9.33 19.56 14.57
CA HIS A 264 9.43 18.45 15.51
C HIS A 264 9.26 18.99 16.93
N GLN A 265 8.27 18.49 17.66
CA GLN A 265 8.24 18.70 19.11
C GLN A 265 9.41 17.89 19.71
N LYS A 266 10.24 18.57 20.51
CA LYS A 266 11.35 17.95 21.24
C LYS A 266 10.85 17.25 22.49
#